data_AF-A0A6N1YCC2-F1
#
_entry.id   AF-A0A6N1YCC2-F1
#
_cell.length_a   1.000
_cell.length_b   1.000
_cell.length_c   1.000
_cell.angle_alpha   90.00
_cell.angle_beta   90.00
_cell.angle_gamma   90.00
#
_symmetry.space_group_name_H-M   'P 1'
#
loop_
_entity.id
_entity.type
_entity.pdbx_description
1 polymer ?
#
loop_
_entity_poly.entity_id
_entity_poly.type
_entity_poly.pdbx_seq_one_letter_code
_entity_poly.pdbx_strand_id
1 'polypeptide(L)'
;MNVILPNIDETITNDRAIELCKHFSYTHLVKRIEGSRDKYKNWVFDGASMVPDQIFAKLFHIPNLVEIALKHDLKYAYGEQGNDIEKLRADLEFELDVLNDGASPRMAKLMFAAVDLGGNEKLNTPYSWAYAHI
;
A
#
# COMPACT_ATOMS: atom_id res chain seq x y z
N MET A 1 3.83 -12.38 -17.37
CA MET A 1 3.91 -13.34 -16.24
C MET A 1 2.66 -13.16 -15.41
N ASN A 2 1.95 -14.25 -15.08
CA ASN A 2 0.87 -14.17 -14.09
C ASN A 2 1.53 -14.13 -12.71
N VAL A 3 1.52 -12.97 -12.06
CA VAL A 3 1.98 -12.83 -10.67
C VAL A 3 0.81 -13.18 -9.77
N ILE A 4 1.02 -14.14 -8.87
CA ILE A 4 0.05 -14.48 -7.82
C ILE A 4 0.10 -13.36 -6.79
N LEU A 5 -1.05 -12.83 -6.34
CA LEU A 5 -1.08 -11.84 -5.27
C LEU A 5 -0.87 -12.53 -3.91
N PRO A 6 -0.16 -11.88 -2.96
CA PRO A 6 0.04 -12.42 -1.62
C PRO A 6 -1.29 -12.61 -0.88
N ASN A 7 -1.34 -13.64 -0.04
CA ASN A 7 -2.42 -13.74 0.94
C ASN A 7 -2.21 -12.72 2.06
N ILE A 8 -3.29 -12.33 2.74
CA ILE A 8 -3.19 -11.64 4.03
C ILE A 8 -2.36 -12.52 4.99
N ASP A 9 -1.54 -11.89 5.81
CA ASP A 9 -0.53 -12.48 6.70
C ASP A 9 0.71 -13.06 6.00
N GLU A 10 0.83 -12.94 4.67
CA GLU A 10 2.04 -13.34 3.95
C GLU A 10 3.20 -12.35 4.20
N THR A 11 4.40 -12.89 4.42
CA THR A 11 5.61 -12.08 4.54
C THR A 11 6.11 -11.66 3.16
N ILE A 12 6.24 -10.36 2.94
CA ILE A 12 6.79 -9.76 1.72
C ILE A 12 8.29 -9.51 1.92
N THR A 13 9.10 -10.27 1.18
CA THR A 13 10.54 -10.05 1.07
C THR A 13 10.86 -8.99 0.03
N ASN A 14 12.10 -8.48 0.00
CA ASN A 14 12.53 -7.52 -1.03
C ASN A 14 12.42 -8.09 -2.46
N ASP A 15 12.72 -9.38 -2.66
CA ASP A 15 12.53 -10.03 -3.97
C ASP A 15 11.05 -10.09 -4.34
N ARG A 16 10.19 -10.43 -3.38
CA ARG A 16 8.74 -10.48 -3.57
C ARG A 16 8.16 -9.10 -3.89
N ALA A 17 8.58 -8.07 -3.17
CA ALA A 17 8.20 -6.69 -3.43
C ALA A 17 8.64 -6.22 -4.82
N ILE A 18 9.84 -6.59 -5.28
CA ILE A 18 10.31 -6.27 -6.64
C ILE A 18 9.41 -6.93 -7.70
N GLU A 19 9.02 -8.19 -7.53
CA GLU A 19 8.09 -8.87 -8.44
C GLU A 19 6.74 -8.15 -8.51
N LEU A 20 6.18 -7.80 -7.35
CA LEU A 20 4.90 -7.09 -7.25
C LEU A 20 4.99 -5.68 -7.85
N CYS A 21 6.04 -4.93 -7.55
CA CYS A 21 6.28 -3.62 -8.15
C CYS A 21 6.46 -3.70 -9.68
N LYS A 22 7.09 -4.76 -10.21
CA LYS A 22 7.16 -5.00 -11.66
C LYS A 22 5.77 -5.28 -12.24
N HIS A 23 4.96 -6.06 -11.54
CA HIS A 23 3.58 -6.35 -11.94
C HIS A 23 2.72 -5.08 -12.02
N PHE A 24 2.78 -4.23 -11.00
CA PHE A 24 2.02 -2.97 -10.94
C PHE A 24 2.70 -1.78 -11.65
N SER A 25 3.80 -2.02 -12.37
CA SER A 25 4.57 -1.00 -13.10
C SER A 25 5.19 0.12 -12.25
N TYR A 26 5.46 -0.13 -10.96
CA TYR A 26 6.17 0.76 -10.05
C TYR A 26 7.69 0.71 -10.27
N THR A 27 8.12 1.05 -11.48
CA THR A 27 9.54 0.99 -11.90
C THR A 27 10.47 1.83 -11.04
N HIS A 28 9.99 2.92 -10.44
CA HIS A 28 10.76 3.75 -9.51
C HIS A 28 11.05 3.01 -8.19
N LEU A 29 10.06 2.30 -7.63
CA LEU A 29 10.25 1.47 -6.44
C LEU A 29 11.17 0.28 -6.72
N VAL A 30 11.04 -0.36 -7.90
CA VAL A 30 11.97 -1.42 -8.31
C VAL A 30 13.42 -0.95 -8.24
N LYS A 31 13.73 0.21 -8.84
CA LYS A 31 15.08 0.80 -8.79
C LYS A 31 15.53 1.12 -7.37
N ARG A 32 14.62 1.65 -6.54
CA ARG A 32 14.89 2.01 -5.15
C ARG A 32 15.23 0.79 -4.29
N ILE A 33 14.48 -0.29 -4.44
CA ILE A 33 14.72 -1.54 -3.70
C ILE A 33 15.99 -2.23 -4.20
N GLU A 34 16.17 -2.37 -5.53
CA GLU A 34 17.36 -3.00 -6.12
C GLU A 34 18.65 -2.25 -5.77
N GLY A 35 18.61 -0.92 -5.70
CA GLY A 35 19.78 -0.09 -5.39
C GLY A 35 20.18 -0.02 -3.91
N SER A 36 19.37 -0.54 -2.98
CA SER A 36 19.64 -0.44 -1.54
C SER A 36 18.95 -1.56 -0.74
N ARG A 37 19.05 -2.81 -1.20
CA ARG A 37 18.33 -3.96 -0.62
C ARG A 37 18.57 -4.15 0.88
N ASP A 38 19.77 -3.84 1.37
CA ASP A 38 20.19 -3.96 2.77
C ASP A 38 19.56 -2.92 3.70
N LYS A 39 18.89 -1.90 3.15
CA LYS A 39 18.18 -0.87 3.91
C LYS A 39 16.70 -1.19 4.17
N TYR A 40 16.22 -2.32 3.69
CA TYR A 40 14.82 -2.70 3.81
C TYR A 40 14.64 -4.03 4.54
N LYS A 41 13.76 -4.03 5.55
CA LYS A 41 13.32 -5.24 6.24
C LYS A 41 12.09 -5.85 5.53
N ASN A 42 11.88 -7.14 5.76
CA ASN A 42 10.64 -7.79 5.37
C ASN A 42 9.46 -7.24 6.17
N TRP A 43 8.26 -7.31 5.60
CA TRP A 43 7.03 -6.87 6.24
C TRP A 43 5.90 -7.88 5.98
N VAL A 44 4.79 -7.75 6.71
CA VAL A 44 3.64 -8.66 6.59
C VAL A 44 2.51 -7.89 5.92
N PHE A 45 1.94 -8.46 4.86
CA PHE A 45 0.79 -7.87 4.19
C PHE A 45 -0.48 -8.10 5.03
N ASP A 46 -1.11 -7.03 5.49
CA ASP A 46 -2.25 -7.08 6.41
C ASP A 46 -3.61 -6.76 5.75
N GLY A 47 -3.64 -6.54 4.43
CA GLY A 47 -4.86 -6.21 3.70
C GLY A 47 -5.28 -4.76 3.91
N ALA A 48 -6.59 -4.48 3.91
CA ALA A 48 -7.05 -3.14 4.28
C ALA A 48 -7.04 -3.02 5.81
N SER A 49 -5.95 -2.46 6.36
CA SER A 49 -5.74 -2.35 7.80
C SER A 49 -7.00 -1.90 8.56
N MET A 50 -7.23 -2.49 9.73
CA MET A 50 -8.28 -2.13 10.70
C MET A 50 -9.74 -2.57 10.40
N VAL A 51 -10.07 -3.24 9.29
CA VAL A 51 -11.43 -3.75 9.06
C VAL A 51 -11.44 -5.14 8.42
N PRO A 52 -12.41 -6.03 8.70
CA PRO A 52 -12.55 -7.27 7.94
C PRO A 52 -12.85 -6.99 6.45
N ASP A 53 -11.83 -7.17 5.60
CA ASP A 53 -11.82 -6.81 4.18
C ASP A 53 -13.06 -7.25 3.40
N GLN A 54 -13.52 -8.48 3.59
CA GLN A 54 -14.67 -9.02 2.86
C GLN A 54 -15.99 -8.32 3.23
N ILE A 55 -16.16 -7.94 4.50
CA ILE A 55 -17.37 -7.25 4.96
C ILE A 55 -17.32 -5.80 4.50
N PHE A 56 -16.15 -5.15 4.59
CA PHE A 56 -15.97 -3.78 4.15
C PHE A 56 -16.14 -3.62 2.64
N ALA A 57 -15.45 -4.46 1.85
CA ALA A 57 -15.57 -4.50 0.40
C ALA A 57 -17.02 -4.62 -0.06
N LYS A 58 -17.80 -5.51 0.57
CA LYS A 58 -19.21 -5.70 0.25
C LYS A 58 -20.09 -4.55 0.70
N LEU A 59 -19.85 -4.00 1.89
CA LEU A 59 -20.64 -2.91 2.46
C LEU A 59 -20.44 -1.59 1.71
N PHE A 60 -19.24 -1.38 1.15
CA PHE A 60 -18.84 -0.12 0.53
C PHE A 60 -18.62 -0.21 -0.99
N HIS A 61 -18.93 -1.35 -1.61
CA HIS A 61 -18.82 -1.61 -3.05
C HIS A 61 -17.39 -1.44 -3.59
N ILE A 62 -16.41 -2.07 -2.93
CA ILE A 62 -14.99 -2.06 -3.31
C ILE A 62 -14.53 -3.52 -3.50
N PRO A 63 -14.93 -4.20 -4.59
CA PRO A 63 -14.67 -5.62 -4.80
C PRO A 63 -13.19 -6.02 -4.79
N ASN A 64 -12.28 -5.12 -5.19
CA ASN A 64 -10.84 -5.36 -5.31
C ASN A 64 -10.04 -4.71 -4.18
N LEU A 65 -10.66 -4.44 -3.02
CA LEU A 65 -10.05 -3.75 -1.89
C LEU A 65 -8.68 -4.33 -1.48
N VAL A 66 -8.52 -5.65 -1.47
CA VAL A 66 -7.26 -6.31 -1.09
C VAL A 66 -6.12 -5.96 -2.06
N GLU A 67 -6.40 -5.98 -3.37
CA GLU A 67 -5.40 -5.60 -4.38
C GLU A 67 -5.06 -4.11 -4.29
N ILE A 68 -6.07 -3.26 -4.05
CA ILE A 68 -5.88 -1.82 -3.86
C ILE A 68 -5.03 -1.53 -2.62
N ALA A 69 -5.28 -2.24 -1.51
CA ALA A 69 -4.47 -2.14 -0.30
C ALA A 69 -3.02 -2.55 -0.57
N LEU A 70 -2.79 -3.66 -1.27
CA LEU A 70 -1.44 -4.09 -1.64
C LEU A 70 -0.70 -3.05 -2.48
N LYS A 71 -1.37 -2.42 -3.45
CA LYS A 71 -0.80 -1.35 -4.28
C LYS A 71 -0.39 -0.14 -3.43
N HIS A 72 -1.19 0.20 -2.43
CA HIS A 72 -0.91 1.29 -1.48
C HIS A 72 0.25 0.93 -0.54
N ASP A 73 0.22 -0.27 0.04
CA ASP A 73 1.26 -0.80 0.93
C ASP A 73 2.63 -0.85 0.27
N LEU A 74 2.73 -1.26 -1.00
CA LEU A 74 4.01 -1.25 -1.71
C LEU A 74 4.62 0.15 -1.79
N LYS A 75 3.79 1.18 -1.97
CA LYS A 75 4.26 2.57 -1.97
C LYS A 75 4.64 3.03 -0.57
N TYR A 76 3.86 2.63 0.43
CA TYR A 76 4.10 2.97 1.82
C TYR A 76 5.35 2.32 2.39
N ALA A 77 5.53 1.02 2.18
CA ALA A 77 6.69 0.25 2.60
C ALA A 77 8.00 0.91 2.16
N TYR A 78 8.06 1.25 0.87
CA TYR A 78 9.28 1.66 0.19
C TYR A 78 9.33 3.14 -0.18
N GLY A 79 8.42 3.95 0.37
CA GLY A 79 8.36 5.40 0.16
C GLY A 79 9.60 6.12 0.66
N GLU A 80 10.02 7.22 0.02
CA GLU A 80 11.20 7.96 0.50
C GLU A 80 10.92 8.61 1.86
N GLN A 81 11.74 8.30 2.87
CA GLN A 81 11.66 8.89 4.21
C GLN A 81 11.70 10.42 4.13
N GLY A 82 10.79 11.07 4.86
CA GLY A 82 10.62 12.53 4.87
C GLY A 82 9.99 13.12 3.59
N ASN A 83 9.57 12.31 2.63
CA ASN A 83 8.95 12.77 1.38
C ASN A 83 7.42 12.82 1.49
N ASP A 84 6.90 13.85 2.16
CA ASP A 84 5.46 14.06 2.34
C ASP A 84 4.70 14.19 1.00
N ILE A 85 5.36 14.66 -0.05
CA ILE A 85 4.76 14.81 -1.38
C ILE A 85 4.56 13.43 -2.04
N GLU A 86 5.52 12.51 -1.92
CA GLU A 86 5.39 11.15 -2.43
C GLU A 86 4.30 10.39 -1.68
N LYS A 87 4.25 10.51 -0.34
CA LYS A 87 3.17 9.97 0.48
C LYS A 87 1.79 10.47 0.03
N LEU A 88 1.63 11.78 -0.10
CA LEU A 88 0.35 12.37 -0.52
C LEU A 88 -0.09 11.86 -1.89
N ARG A 89 0.84 11.64 -2.83
CA ARG A 89 0.52 11.02 -4.13
C ARG A 89 0.03 9.58 -3.96
N ALA A 90 0.68 8.78 -3.11
CA ALA A 90 0.23 7.43 -2.83
C ALA A 90 -1.20 7.40 -2.26
N ASP A 91 -1.53 8.32 -1.37
CA ASP A 91 -2.86 8.44 -0.76
C ASP A 91 -3.93 8.90 -1.77
N LEU A 92 -3.61 9.86 -2.64
CA LEU A 92 -4.50 10.31 -3.71
C LEU A 92 -4.74 9.21 -4.76
N GLU A 93 -3.71 8.42 -5.09
CA GLU A 93 -3.85 7.27 -5.98
C GLU A 93 -4.74 6.19 -5.36
N PHE A 94 -4.64 5.98 -4.04
CA PHE A 94 -5.53 5.09 -3.30
C PHE A 94 -6.99 5.58 -3.31
N GLU A 95 -7.23 6.87 -3.07
CA GLU A 95 -8.58 7.48 -3.19
C GLU A 95 -9.18 7.23 -4.58
N LEU A 96 -8.38 7.42 -5.62
CA LEU A 96 -8.80 7.22 -7.00
C LEU A 96 -9.09 5.73 -7.30
N ASP A 97 -8.23 4.82 -6.84
CA ASP A 97 -8.41 3.38 -7.01
C ASP A 97 -9.72 2.91 -6.35
N VAL A 98 -10.00 3.30 -5.09
CA VAL A 98 -11.26 2.91 -4.43
C VAL A 98 -12.49 3.53 -5.10
N LEU A 99 -12.38 4.77 -5.60
CA LEU A 99 -13.46 5.42 -6.35
C LEU A 99 -13.77 4.69 -7.65
N ASN A 100 -12.72 4.32 -8.40
CA ASN A 100 -12.85 3.58 -9.66
C ASN A 100 -13.41 2.17 -9.45
N ASP A 101 -13.17 1.59 -8.27
CA ASP A 101 -13.64 0.24 -7.92
C ASP A 101 -15.12 0.21 -7.47
N GLY A 102 -15.71 1.37 -7.19
CA GLY A 102 -17.14 1.51 -6.92
C GLY A 102 -17.50 2.20 -5.60
N ALA A 103 -16.51 2.64 -4.81
CA ALA A 103 -16.76 3.42 -3.61
C ALA A 103 -17.52 4.72 -3.93
N SER A 104 -18.42 5.14 -3.05
CA SER A 104 -18.99 6.50 -3.16
C SER A 104 -17.89 7.56 -2.94
N PRO A 105 -18.01 8.77 -3.53
CA PRO A 105 -17.04 9.85 -3.32
C PRO A 105 -16.82 10.21 -1.85
N ARG A 106 -17.87 10.06 -1.02
CA ARG A 106 -17.78 10.30 0.43
C ARG A 106 -16.93 9.23 1.12
N MET A 107 -17.07 7.97 0.71
CA MET A 107 -16.28 6.86 1.24
C MET A 107 -14.82 6.95 0.81
N ALA A 108 -14.56 7.23 -0.47
CA ALA A 108 -13.20 7.44 -0.98
C ALA A 108 -12.46 8.52 -0.17
N LYS A 109 -13.09 9.67 0.05
CA LYS A 109 -12.54 10.74 0.89
C LYS A 109 -12.31 10.36 2.35
N LEU A 110 -13.19 9.54 2.92
CA LEU A 110 -13.04 9.05 4.29
C LEU A 110 -11.81 8.13 4.39
N MET A 111 -11.66 7.21 3.43
CA MET A 111 -10.51 6.30 3.37
C MET A 111 -9.20 7.06 3.13
N PHE A 112 -9.20 8.04 2.22
CA PHE A 112 -8.09 8.98 2.03
C PHE A 112 -7.67 9.65 3.34
N ALA A 113 -8.62 10.26 4.06
CA ALA A 113 -8.32 10.95 5.31
C ALA A 113 -7.79 9.98 6.39
N ALA A 114 -8.27 8.74 6.41
CA ALA A 114 -7.81 7.71 7.33
C ALA A 114 -6.34 7.33 7.06
N VAL A 115 -5.97 7.05 5.81
CA VAL A 115 -4.58 6.71 5.45
C VAL A 115 -3.66 7.92 5.55
N ASP A 116 -4.14 9.13 5.21
CA ASP A 116 -3.30 10.32 5.26
C ASP A 116 -2.87 10.63 6.70
N LEU A 117 -3.82 10.59 7.64
CA LEU A 117 -3.57 10.82 9.07
C LEU A 117 -2.91 9.63 9.76
N GLY A 118 -3.42 8.43 9.56
CA GLY A 118 -2.95 7.20 10.21
C GLY A 118 -1.63 6.68 9.67
N GLY A 119 -1.29 7.05 8.43
CA GLY A 119 -0.09 6.66 7.71
C GLY A 119 1.11 7.57 7.91
N ASN A 120 1.06 8.53 8.83
CA ASN A 120 2.18 9.45 9.05
C ASN A 120 3.45 8.70 9.51
N GLU A 121 4.60 9.03 8.90
CA GLU A 121 5.91 8.43 9.21
C GLU A 121 6.25 8.52 10.71
N LYS A 122 5.90 9.64 11.36
CA LYS A 122 6.19 9.89 12.79
C LYS A 122 5.46 8.94 13.74
N LEU A 123 4.41 8.25 13.28
CA LEU A 123 3.68 7.29 14.10
C LEU A 123 4.48 5.98 14.28
N ASN A 124 5.45 5.71 13.39
CA ASN A 124 6.34 4.55 13.46
C ASN A 124 5.59 3.22 13.69
N THR A 125 4.46 3.06 13.01
CA THR A 125 3.64 1.85 13.03
C THR A 125 3.99 0.92 11.86
N PRO A 126 3.56 -0.34 11.87
CA PRO A 126 3.77 -1.26 10.74
C PRO A 126 3.13 -0.85 9.41
N TYR A 127 2.32 0.21 9.41
CA TYR A 127 1.62 0.77 8.24
C TYR A 127 1.90 2.29 8.08
N SER A 128 2.89 2.83 8.79
CA SER A 128 3.33 4.22 8.60
C SER A 128 4.14 4.38 7.32
N TRP A 129 4.14 5.56 6.72
CA TRP A 129 5.00 5.86 5.58
C TRP A 129 6.47 5.42 5.83
N ALA A 130 7.08 4.82 4.82
CA ALA A 130 8.42 4.23 4.84
C ALA A 130 8.63 3.08 5.85
N TYR A 131 7.59 2.36 6.26
CA TYR A 131 7.68 1.36 7.34
C TYR A 131 8.68 0.22 7.09
N ALA A 132 9.06 -0.08 5.83
CA ALA A 132 10.02 -1.13 5.51
C ALA A 132 11.48 -0.66 5.61
N HIS A 133 11.74 0.63 5.81
CA HIS A 133 13.09 1.15 6.04
C HIS A 133 13.64 0.66 7.40
N ILE A 134 14.96 0.45 7.45
CA ILE A 134 15.75 0.10 8.65
C ILE A 134 16.46 1.34 9.19
#